data_AF-A0AAD9DTA0-F1
#
_entry.id   AF-A0AAD9DTA0-F1
#
_cell.length_a   1.000
_cell.length_b   1.000
_cell.length_c   1.000
_cell.angle_alpha   90.00
_cell.angle_beta   90.00
_cell.angle_gamma   90.00
#
_symmetry.space_group_name_H-M   'P 1'
#
loop_
_entity.id
_entity.type
_entity.pdbx_description
1 polymer ?
#
loop_
_entity_poly.entity_id
_entity_poly.type
_entity_poly.pdbx_seq_one_letter_code
_entity_poly.pdbx_strand_id
1 'polypeptide(L)'
;MDGGKIPVRWTSPEAIAYRKFTSASDVWSYGIVMWEVMSFGERPYWDMSNQDVINAIEQDYRLPAPMDCPTALHQLMLDCWQKDRNARPRFSDIVNTLDKLIRNPTSLKAVATIPSISPSQPLLDRSVPDFSTFSSVEDWLAAIQMSQYRDNFLNSGFTSLQLVTQMTSEYVYSLALVDLLRIGVTLAGHQNQILASVQSIQLGQVQSPTTLA
;
A
#
# COMPACT_ATOMS: atom_id res chain seq x y z
N MET A 1 -35.80 13.32 9.01
CA MET A 1 -34.53 13.91 8.56
C MET A 1 -33.82 12.86 7.75
N ASP A 2 -33.78 13.01 6.43
CA ASP A 2 -33.03 12.10 5.57
C ASP A 2 -31.54 12.28 5.88
N GLY A 3 -30.98 11.36 6.66
CA GLY A 3 -29.56 11.37 7.02
C GLY A 3 -28.72 11.28 5.76
N GLY A 4 -28.02 12.36 5.42
CA GLY A 4 -27.20 12.49 4.22
C GLY A 4 -26.26 11.30 4.00
N LYS A 5 -25.93 11.04 2.73
CA LYS A 5 -24.98 10.00 2.33
C LYS A 5 -23.65 10.19 3.08
N ILE A 6 -23.21 9.16 3.79
CA ILE A 6 -21.95 9.16 4.54
C ILE A 6 -20.78 8.94 3.57
N PRO A 7 -19.65 9.65 3.74
CA PRO A 7 -18.42 9.40 2.99
C PRO A 7 -17.73 8.12 3.49
N VAL A 8 -18.16 6.95 2.99
CA VAL A 8 -17.75 5.61 3.44
C VAL A 8 -16.23 5.46 3.68
N ARG A 9 -15.39 5.91 2.75
CA ARG A 9 -13.92 5.75 2.79
C ARG A 9 -13.22 6.44 3.97
N TRP A 10 -13.83 7.49 4.51
CA TRP A 10 -13.30 8.22 5.68
C TRP A 10 -13.98 7.81 6.97
N THR A 11 -15.06 7.05 6.92
CA THR A 11 -15.92 6.83 8.08
C THR A 11 -15.54 5.55 8.82
N SER A 12 -15.40 5.64 10.14
CA SER A 12 -15.09 4.49 11.00
C SER A 12 -16.16 3.39 10.91
N PRO A 13 -15.81 2.11 11.17
CA PRO A 13 -16.73 0.97 11.06
C PRO A 13 -18.01 1.14 11.91
N GLU A 14 -17.88 1.62 13.14
CA GLU A 14 -19.02 1.79 14.05
C GLU A 14 -19.96 2.94 13.62
N ALA A 15 -19.43 3.94 12.93
CA ALA A 15 -20.21 5.05 12.39
C ALA A 15 -20.93 4.64 11.10
N ILE A 16 -20.35 3.75 10.29
CA ILE A 16 -21.02 3.14 9.14
C ILE A 16 -22.16 2.23 9.62
N ALA A 17 -21.85 1.26 10.49
CA ALA A 17 -22.79 0.22 10.89
C ALA A 17 -23.90 0.72 11.81
N TYR A 18 -23.57 1.58 12.78
CA TYR A 18 -24.48 1.97 13.86
C TYR A 18 -24.71 3.48 13.97
N ARG A 19 -24.23 4.28 13.00
CA ARG A 19 -24.30 5.75 13.04
C ARG A 19 -23.71 6.36 14.33
N LYS A 20 -22.72 5.68 14.93
CA LYS A 20 -22.09 6.10 16.19
C LYS A 20 -20.91 7.06 15.93
N PHE A 21 -21.21 8.34 15.83
CA PHE A 21 -20.21 9.40 15.65
C PHE A 21 -19.68 9.89 16.99
N THR A 22 -18.36 9.91 17.16
CA THR A 22 -17.64 10.35 18.36
C THR A 22 -16.28 10.91 17.98
N SER A 23 -15.56 11.54 18.90
CA SER A 23 -14.17 11.95 18.63
C SER A 23 -13.26 10.78 18.22
N ALA A 24 -13.55 9.55 18.66
CA ALA A 24 -12.81 8.36 18.24
C ALA A 24 -13.12 7.95 16.78
N SER A 25 -14.32 8.22 16.26
CA SER A 25 -14.61 8.05 14.82
C SER A 25 -13.93 9.14 14.00
N ASP A 26 -13.77 10.34 14.54
CA ASP A 26 -13.01 11.41 13.88
C ASP A 26 -11.50 11.09 13.82
N VAL A 27 -10.97 10.41 14.83
CA VAL A 27 -9.58 9.88 14.81
C VAL A 27 -9.37 8.90 13.67
N TRP A 28 -10.34 8.02 13.38
CA TRP A 28 -10.27 7.13 12.21
C TRP A 28 -10.17 7.94 10.92
N SER A 29 -11.06 8.93 10.76
CA SER A 29 -11.06 9.84 9.60
C SER A 29 -9.73 10.56 9.46
N TYR A 30 -9.14 11.00 10.58
CA TYR A 30 -7.83 11.63 10.60
C TYR A 30 -6.71 10.69 10.12
N GLY A 31 -6.75 9.41 10.50
CA GLY A 31 -5.82 8.41 9.96
C GLY A 31 -5.90 8.29 8.43
N ILE A 32 -7.12 8.37 7.86
CA ILE A 32 -7.32 8.40 6.40
C ILE A 32 -6.73 9.69 5.80
N VAL A 33 -6.94 10.85 6.42
CA VAL A 33 -6.35 12.12 5.98
C VAL A 33 -4.82 12.08 6.03
N MET A 34 -4.22 11.49 7.08
CA MET A 34 -2.78 11.29 7.14
C MET A 34 -2.29 10.46 5.95
N TRP A 35 -3.01 9.38 5.61
CA TRP A 35 -2.67 8.54 4.46
C TRP A 35 -2.74 9.34 3.16
N GLU A 36 -3.80 10.12 2.94
CA GLU A 36 -3.93 10.99 1.76
C GLU A 36 -2.81 12.02 1.65
N VAL A 37 -2.42 12.66 2.76
CA VAL A 37 -1.31 13.62 2.76
C VAL A 37 0.00 12.91 2.37
N MET A 38 0.26 11.74 2.94
CA MET A 38 1.49 10.98 2.68
C MET A 38 1.50 10.33 1.30
N SER A 39 0.34 10.11 0.67
CA SER A 39 0.21 9.62 -0.70
C SER A 39 0.07 10.75 -1.73
N PHE A 40 0.22 12.02 -1.34
CA PHE A 40 0.04 13.18 -2.22
C PHE A 40 -1.36 13.27 -2.86
N GLY A 41 -2.38 12.87 -2.11
CA GLY A 41 -3.80 13.01 -2.49
C GLY A 41 -4.37 11.83 -3.25
N GLU A 42 -3.78 10.64 -3.12
CA GLU A 42 -4.42 9.44 -3.67
C GLU A 42 -5.79 9.21 -3.04
N ARG A 43 -6.70 8.64 -3.83
CA ARG A 43 -8.03 8.27 -3.36
C ARG A 43 -7.93 7.09 -2.38
N PRO A 44 -8.41 7.20 -1.13
CA PRO A 44 -8.38 6.10 -0.19
C PRO A 44 -9.12 4.87 -0.72
N TYR A 45 -8.49 3.70 -0.62
CA TYR A 45 -8.99 2.43 -1.17
C TYR A 45 -9.22 2.46 -2.69
N TRP A 46 -8.65 3.44 -3.39
CA TRP A 46 -8.66 3.57 -4.85
C TRP A 46 -10.06 3.35 -5.46
N ASP A 47 -10.17 2.40 -6.38
CA ASP A 47 -11.36 2.10 -7.18
C ASP A 47 -12.26 1.04 -6.55
N MET A 48 -11.95 0.56 -5.34
CA MET A 48 -12.84 -0.35 -4.61
C MET A 48 -14.23 0.25 -4.49
N SER A 49 -15.28 -0.55 -4.69
CA SER A 49 -16.65 -0.07 -4.48
C SER A 49 -16.88 0.25 -2.99
N ASN A 50 -17.90 1.04 -2.67
CA ASN A 50 -18.21 1.30 -1.25
C ASN A 50 -18.47 0.01 -0.46
N GLN A 51 -19.07 -1.01 -1.10
CA GLN A 51 -19.34 -2.29 -0.46
C GLN A 51 -18.03 -3.05 -0.20
N ASP A 52 -17.10 -3.05 -1.15
CA ASP A 52 -15.81 -3.73 -1.00
C ASP A 52 -14.95 -3.07 0.09
N VAL A 53 -14.99 -1.73 0.18
CA VAL A 53 -14.29 -0.99 1.25
C VAL A 53 -14.81 -1.40 2.62
N ILE A 54 -16.14 -1.49 2.79
CA ILE A 54 -16.76 -1.92 4.05
C ILE A 54 -16.31 -3.35 4.39
N ASN A 55 -16.43 -4.28 3.44
CA ASN A 55 -16.05 -5.67 3.63
C ASN A 55 -14.57 -5.82 4.00
N ALA A 56 -13.68 -5.10 3.32
CA ALA A 56 -12.25 -5.14 3.58
C ALA A 56 -11.91 -4.65 4.99
N ILE A 57 -12.50 -3.51 5.40
CA ILE A 57 -12.29 -2.96 6.74
C ILE A 57 -12.77 -3.95 7.83
N GLU A 58 -13.92 -4.60 7.63
CA GLU A 58 -14.46 -5.62 8.54
C GLU A 58 -13.56 -6.84 8.67
N GLN A 59 -12.92 -7.24 7.58
CA GLN A 59 -11.90 -8.31 7.49
C GLN A 59 -10.51 -7.86 7.96
N ASP A 60 -10.43 -6.72 8.64
CA ASP A 60 -9.20 -6.14 9.21
C ASP A 60 -8.13 -5.74 8.17
N TYR A 61 -8.52 -5.61 6.89
CA TYR A 61 -7.67 -4.94 5.90
C TYR A 61 -7.55 -3.44 6.21
N ARG A 62 -6.35 -2.90 6.02
CA ARG A 62 -6.02 -1.47 6.18
C ARG A 62 -5.19 -1.00 5.00
N LEU A 63 -5.20 0.30 4.74
CA LEU A 63 -4.39 0.87 3.68
C LEU A 63 -2.89 0.61 3.95
N PRO A 64 -2.12 0.20 2.93
CA PRO A 64 -0.69 -0.01 3.06
C PRO A 64 0.02 1.32 3.29
N ALA A 65 1.28 1.26 3.76
CA ALA A 65 2.10 2.45 3.87
C ALA A 65 2.28 3.11 2.49
N PRO A 66 2.07 4.43 2.37
CA PRO A 66 2.44 5.17 1.17
C PRO A 66 3.94 5.06 0.89
N MET A 67 4.36 5.29 -0.36
CA MET A 67 5.78 5.30 -0.73
C MET A 67 6.55 6.34 0.11
N ASP A 68 7.76 5.98 0.52
CA ASP A 68 8.63 6.83 1.35
C ASP A 68 7.99 7.29 2.66
N CYS A 69 6.87 6.68 3.07
CA CYS A 69 6.20 7.00 4.32
C CYS A 69 7.06 6.53 5.49
N PRO A 70 7.44 7.41 6.42
CA PRO A 70 8.14 7.00 7.63
C PRO A 70 7.34 5.96 8.43
N THR A 71 8.01 4.91 8.93
CA THR A 71 7.38 3.84 9.72
C THR A 71 6.57 4.38 10.90
N ALA A 72 7.08 5.42 11.56
CA ALA A 72 6.39 6.05 12.68
C ALA A 72 5.05 6.69 12.27
N LEU A 73 4.95 7.25 11.06
CA LEU A 73 3.71 7.86 10.57
C LEU A 73 2.71 6.80 10.14
N HIS A 74 3.15 5.75 9.45
CA HIS A 74 2.25 4.64 9.09
C HIS A 74 1.74 3.90 10.34
N GLN A 75 2.59 3.67 11.33
CA GLN A 75 2.16 3.09 12.61
C GLN A 75 1.10 3.96 13.29
N LEU A 76 1.27 5.28 13.31
CA LEU A 76 0.26 6.19 13.85
C LEU A 76 -1.06 6.14 13.08
N MET A 77 -1.03 5.94 11.75
CA MET A 77 -2.25 5.67 10.96
C MET A 77 -2.92 4.37 11.39
N LEU A 78 -2.16 3.27 11.55
CA LEU A 78 -2.67 1.98 12.01
C LEU A 78 -3.28 2.07 13.42
N ASP A 79 -2.69 2.86 14.31
CA ASP A 79 -3.22 3.14 15.65
C ASP A 79 -4.56 3.91 15.57
N CYS A 80 -4.70 4.84 14.63
CA CYS A 80 -5.98 5.51 14.35
C CYS A 80 -7.04 4.55 13.78
N TRP A 81 -6.63 3.48 13.11
CA TRP A 81 -7.52 2.49 12.49
C TRP A 81 -7.72 1.21 13.32
N GLN A 82 -7.50 1.29 14.64
CA GLN A 82 -7.86 0.21 15.54
C GLN A 82 -9.36 -0.07 15.50
N LYS A 83 -9.71 -1.36 15.47
CA LYS A 83 -11.11 -1.83 15.41
C LYS A 83 -11.86 -1.44 16.68
N ASP A 84 -11.25 -1.67 17.85
CA ASP A 84 -11.74 -1.10 19.10
C ASP A 84 -11.45 0.40 19.13
N ARG A 85 -12.52 1.20 19.10
CA ARG A 85 -12.43 2.66 19.16
C ARG A 85 -11.74 3.18 20.43
N ASN A 86 -11.75 2.42 21.52
CA ASN A 86 -11.09 2.83 22.76
C ASN A 86 -9.58 2.59 22.74
N ALA A 87 -9.10 1.76 21.81
CA ALA A 87 -7.67 1.54 21.58
C ALA A 87 -7.06 2.61 20.66
N ARG A 88 -7.89 3.43 20.00
CA ARG A 88 -7.42 4.54 19.16
C ARG A 88 -6.83 5.65 20.04
N PRO A 89 -5.74 6.32 19.62
CA PRO A 89 -5.19 7.46 20.34
C PRO A 89 -6.20 8.61 20.36
N ARG A 90 -6.17 9.45 21.39
CA ARG A 90 -6.91 10.72 21.35
C ARG A 90 -6.13 11.72 20.51
N PHE A 91 -6.80 12.75 20.00
CA PHE A 91 -6.12 13.82 19.27
C PHE A 91 -4.96 14.46 20.04
N SER A 92 -5.06 14.60 21.37
CA SER A 92 -3.94 15.06 22.20
C SER A 92 -2.71 14.16 22.10
N ASP A 93 -2.93 12.84 22.04
CA ASP A 93 -1.88 11.83 21.97
C ASP A 93 -1.24 11.82 20.57
N ILE A 94 -2.06 12.02 19.53
CA ILE A 94 -1.63 12.21 18.12
C ILE A 94 -0.74 13.45 18.01
N VAL A 95 -1.20 14.61 18.48
CA VAL A 95 -0.44 15.87 18.47
C VAL A 95 0.90 15.67 19.15
N ASN A 96 0.91 15.13 20.38
CA ASN A 96 2.13 14.87 21.14
C ASN A 96 3.11 13.95 20.40
N THR A 97 2.60 12.96 19.66
CA THR A 97 3.42 12.05 18.87
C THR A 97 4.06 12.78 17.68
N LEU A 98 3.25 13.49 16.89
CA LEU A 98 3.75 14.27 15.75
C LEU A 98 4.77 15.33 16.17
N ASP A 99 4.51 16.01 17.28
CA ASP A 99 5.40 17.00 17.88
C ASP A 99 6.79 16.43 18.22
N LYS A 100 6.85 15.20 18.76
CA LYS A 100 8.11 14.50 19.03
C LYS A 100 8.86 14.16 17.74
N LEU A 101 8.14 13.72 16.70
CA LEU A 101 8.72 13.41 15.40
C LEU A 101 9.29 14.68 14.72
N ILE A 102 8.57 15.80 14.78
CA ILE A 102 9.02 17.10 14.25
C ILE A 102 10.27 17.59 14.99
N ARG A 103 10.31 17.46 16.32
CA ARG A 103 11.47 17.86 17.14
C ARG A 103 12.68 16.93 16.97
N ASN A 104 12.49 15.72 16.46
CA ASN A 104 13.57 14.80 16.11
C ASN A 104 13.40 14.20 14.71
N PRO A 105 13.71 14.95 13.63
CA PRO A 105 13.52 14.50 12.25
C PRO A 105 14.28 13.22 11.89
N THR A 106 15.31 12.84 12.65
CA THR A 106 16.04 11.58 12.40
C THR A 106 15.16 10.35 12.61
N SER A 107 14.11 10.46 13.44
CA SER A 107 13.11 9.40 13.65
C SER A 107 12.26 9.10 12.42
N LEU A 108 12.22 10.02 11.44
CA LEU A 108 11.48 9.85 10.19
C LEU A 108 12.30 9.18 9.08
N LYS A 109 13.58 8.88 9.31
CA LYS A 109 14.45 8.26 8.29
C LYS A 109 14.13 6.80 8.00
N ALA A 110 13.55 6.09 8.97
CA ALA A 110 13.10 4.73 8.76
C ALA A 110 11.80 4.77 7.94
N VAL A 111 11.88 4.34 6.68
CA VAL A 111 10.73 4.21 5.79
C VAL A 111 10.01 2.90 6.09
N ALA A 112 8.68 2.96 6.17
CA ALA A 112 7.82 1.80 6.25
C ALA A 112 8.05 0.97 4.99
N THR A 113 8.76 -0.15 5.13
CA THR A 113 8.87 -1.09 4.02
C THR A 113 7.48 -1.66 3.78
N ILE A 114 7.00 -1.63 2.53
CA ILE A 114 5.99 -2.58 2.06
C ILE A 114 6.44 -3.93 2.60
N PRO A 115 5.61 -4.76 3.26
CA PRO A 115 6.09 -5.97 3.95
C PRO A 115 6.88 -6.87 2.99
N SER A 116 8.18 -6.65 2.94
CA SER A 116 9.18 -7.60 2.56
C SER A 116 9.44 -8.38 3.84
N ILE A 117 9.23 -9.67 3.71
CA ILE A 117 9.40 -10.67 4.75
C ILE A 117 10.80 -10.47 5.35
N SER A 118 10.88 -9.93 6.57
CA SER A 118 12.13 -9.83 7.32
C SER A 118 12.35 -11.12 8.13
N PRO A 119 13.58 -11.65 8.18
CA PRO A 119 13.86 -13.03 8.58
C PRO A 119 14.14 -13.12 10.08
N SER A 120 13.12 -13.11 10.94
CA SER A 120 13.26 -13.61 12.32
C SER A 120 11.94 -13.57 13.10
N GLN A 121 11.02 -14.48 12.82
CA GLN A 121 10.20 -15.13 13.84
C GLN A 121 9.96 -16.58 13.42
N PRO A 122 10.28 -17.58 14.26
CA PRO A 122 9.90 -18.97 14.01
C PRO A 122 8.39 -19.11 14.31
N LEU A 123 7.69 -19.96 13.56
CA LEU A 123 6.25 -20.26 13.67
C LEU A 123 5.34 -19.44 12.75
N LEU A 124 5.55 -19.56 11.44
CA LEU A 124 4.56 -20.13 10.51
C LEU A 124 5.26 -20.32 9.17
N ASP A 125 5.31 -21.57 8.75
CA ASP A 125 5.84 -22.04 7.48
C ASP A 125 5.09 -21.39 6.32
N ARG A 126 5.62 -20.28 5.82
CA ARG A 126 5.24 -19.74 4.51
C ARG A 126 6.50 -19.15 3.90
N SER A 127 7.22 -20.02 3.20
CA SER A 127 8.33 -19.69 2.30
C SER A 127 8.13 -18.32 1.66
N VAL A 128 9.13 -17.44 1.81
CA VAL A 128 9.32 -16.29 0.92
C VAL A 128 9.14 -16.81 -0.51
N PRO A 129 8.18 -16.29 -1.31
CA PRO A 129 8.08 -16.70 -2.70
C PRO A 129 9.41 -16.35 -3.35
N ASP A 130 10.13 -17.37 -3.77
CA ASP A 130 11.26 -17.20 -4.66
C ASP A 130 10.74 -16.45 -5.89
N PHE A 131 11.20 -15.22 -6.12
CA PHE A 131 10.68 -14.38 -7.22
C PHE A 131 11.01 -14.96 -8.61
N SER A 132 11.79 -16.06 -8.66
CA SER A 132 11.94 -16.92 -9.85
C SER A 132 10.73 -17.83 -10.13
N THR A 133 9.72 -17.89 -9.26
CA THR A 133 8.61 -18.86 -9.32
C THR A 133 7.27 -18.31 -9.85
N PHE A 134 7.15 -17.02 -10.17
CA PHE A 134 5.91 -16.51 -10.73
C PHE A 134 5.72 -17.03 -12.16
N SER A 135 4.67 -17.83 -12.36
CA SER A 135 4.33 -18.42 -13.66
C SER A 135 3.75 -17.43 -14.66
N SER A 136 3.18 -16.31 -14.20
CA SER A 136 2.47 -15.36 -15.06
C SER A 136 2.45 -13.92 -14.52
N VAL A 137 2.14 -12.97 -15.40
CA VAL A 137 1.87 -11.56 -15.06
C VAL A 137 0.66 -11.43 -14.12
N GLU A 138 -0.30 -12.36 -14.19
CA GLU A 138 -1.46 -12.41 -13.29
C GLU A 138 -1.04 -12.67 -11.85
N ASP A 139 -0.24 -13.72 -11.65
CA ASP A 139 0.19 -14.17 -10.33
C ASP A 139 1.05 -13.10 -9.66
N TRP A 140 1.90 -12.45 -10.44
CA TRP A 140 2.70 -11.32 -9.99
C TRP A 140 1.85 -10.12 -9.58
N LEU A 141 0.92 -9.68 -10.44
CA LEU A 141 0.02 -8.57 -10.12
C LEU A 141 -0.83 -8.89 -8.89
N ALA A 142 -1.32 -10.14 -8.75
CA ALA A 142 -2.03 -10.57 -7.54
C ALA A 142 -1.15 -10.51 -6.29
N ALA A 143 0.10 -10.94 -6.37
CA ALA A 143 1.03 -10.92 -5.25
C ALA A 143 1.33 -9.49 -4.75
N ILE A 144 1.39 -8.51 -5.66
CA ILE A 144 1.56 -7.09 -5.31
C ILE A 144 0.24 -6.33 -5.17
N GLN A 145 -0.91 -7.03 -5.14
CA GLN A 145 -2.26 -6.42 -5.02
C GLN A 145 -2.60 -5.41 -6.13
N MET A 146 -2.09 -5.65 -7.35
CA MET A 146 -2.31 -4.86 -8.55
C MET A 146 -3.12 -5.64 -9.62
N SER A 147 -3.92 -6.64 -9.23
CA SER A 147 -4.71 -7.48 -10.15
C SER A 147 -5.63 -6.67 -11.07
N GLN A 148 -6.07 -5.48 -10.66
CA GLN A 148 -6.87 -4.58 -11.49
C GLN A 148 -6.16 -4.12 -12.77
N TYR A 149 -4.83 -4.22 -12.82
CA TYR A 149 -4.05 -3.89 -14.01
C TYR A 149 -3.79 -5.08 -14.93
N ARG A 150 -4.33 -6.28 -14.64
CA ARG A 150 -4.11 -7.49 -15.44
C ARG A 150 -4.36 -7.25 -16.93
N ASP A 151 -5.58 -6.83 -17.29
CA ASP A 151 -5.96 -6.68 -18.69
C ASP A 151 -5.18 -5.54 -19.36
N ASN A 152 -4.85 -4.50 -18.60
CA ASN A 152 -4.02 -3.38 -19.06
C ASN A 152 -2.64 -3.87 -19.54
N PHE A 153 -1.96 -4.69 -18.73
CA PHE A 153 -0.66 -5.27 -19.07
C PHE A 153 -0.76 -6.23 -20.26
N LEU A 154 -1.75 -7.14 -20.25
CA LEU A 154 -1.92 -8.14 -21.32
C LEU A 154 -2.26 -7.49 -22.67
N ASN A 155 -3.17 -6.52 -22.69
CA ASN A 155 -3.55 -5.78 -23.90
C ASN A 155 -2.41 -4.91 -24.44
N SER A 156 -1.49 -4.49 -23.57
CA SER A 156 -0.29 -3.75 -23.97
C SER A 156 0.87 -4.67 -24.40
N GLY A 157 0.65 -5.98 -24.48
CA GLY A 157 1.65 -6.96 -24.94
C GLY A 157 2.58 -7.50 -23.84
N PHE A 158 2.42 -7.09 -22.59
CA PHE A 158 3.19 -7.60 -21.45
C PHE A 158 2.63 -8.94 -20.99
N THR A 159 2.92 -9.99 -21.76
CA THR A 159 2.38 -11.35 -21.55
C THR A 159 3.30 -12.25 -20.70
N SER A 160 4.49 -11.77 -20.35
CA SER A 160 5.45 -12.50 -19.49
C SER A 160 6.20 -11.54 -18.57
N LEU A 161 6.69 -12.05 -17.44
CA LEU A 161 7.51 -11.26 -16.52
C LEU A 161 8.83 -10.81 -17.12
N GLN A 162 9.37 -11.57 -18.07
CA GLN A 162 10.54 -11.15 -18.81
C GLN A 162 10.28 -9.83 -19.57
N LEU A 163 9.13 -9.72 -20.25
CA LEU A 163 8.74 -8.48 -20.94
C LEU A 163 8.47 -7.33 -19.95
N VAL A 164 7.85 -7.62 -18.81
CA VAL A 164 7.62 -6.63 -17.73
C VAL A 164 8.95 -6.12 -17.16
N THR A 165 9.96 -6.97 -16.98
CA THR A 165 11.28 -6.52 -16.51
C THR A 165 12.04 -5.72 -17.57
N GLN A 166 11.74 -5.91 -18.85
CA GLN A 166 12.39 -5.17 -19.94
C GLN A 166 11.82 -3.76 -20.13
N MET A 167 10.54 -3.53 -19.84
CA MET A 167 9.93 -2.18 -19.94
C MET A 167 10.58 -1.13 -19.02
N THR A 168 11.32 -1.59 -18.00
CA THR A 168 11.99 -0.74 -17.02
C THR A 168 13.51 -0.73 -17.17
N SER A 169 14.04 -1.39 -18.20
CA SER A 169 15.47 -1.75 -18.31
C SER A 169 16.40 -0.67 -18.87
N GLU A 170 15.93 0.55 -19.16
CA GLU A 170 16.82 1.67 -19.47
C GLU A 170 16.70 2.76 -18.41
N TYR A 171 17.86 3.20 -17.91
CA TYR A 171 18.06 4.11 -16.78
C TYR A 171 17.47 5.51 -16.94
N VAL A 172 16.14 5.62 -17.03
CA VAL A 172 15.42 6.84 -16.68
C VAL A 172 14.07 6.44 -16.11
N TYR A 173 13.90 6.61 -14.79
CA TYR A 173 12.60 6.47 -14.11
C TYR A 173 11.45 7.15 -14.87
N SER A 174 11.73 8.22 -15.62
CA SER A 174 10.73 8.90 -16.44
C SER A 174 10.17 8.06 -17.58
N LEU A 175 10.97 7.19 -18.23
CA LEU A 175 10.50 6.34 -19.32
C LEU A 175 9.61 5.22 -18.81
N ALA A 176 9.99 4.62 -17.68
CA ALA A 176 9.18 3.59 -17.04
C ALA A 176 7.82 4.13 -16.54
N LEU A 177 7.80 5.38 -16.03
CA LEU A 177 6.56 6.08 -15.72
C LEU A 177 5.71 6.36 -16.96
N VAL A 178 6.34 6.73 -18.08
CA VAL A 178 5.65 6.93 -19.37
C VAL A 178 5.02 5.63 -19.89
N ASP A 179 5.73 4.50 -19.77
CA ASP A 179 5.19 3.21 -20.20
C ASP A 179 4.05 2.74 -19.29
N LEU A 180 4.16 2.92 -17.98
CA LEU A 180 3.06 2.64 -17.05
C LEU A 180 1.83 3.53 -17.30
N LEU A 181 2.04 4.81 -17.62
CA LEU A 181 0.97 5.71 -18.05
C LEU A 181 0.30 5.23 -19.34
N ARG A 182 1.08 4.75 -20.31
CA ARG A 182 0.56 4.20 -21.58
C ARG A 182 -0.22 2.91 -21.39
N ILE A 183 0.20 2.07 -20.45
CA ILE A 183 -0.49 0.84 -20.05
C ILE A 183 -1.81 1.18 -19.34
N GLY A 184 -1.97 2.39 -18.79
CA GLY A 184 -3.18 2.81 -18.07
C GLY A 184 -3.02 2.81 -16.55
N VAL A 185 -1.79 2.62 -16.04
CA VAL A 185 -1.45 2.80 -14.62
C VAL A 185 -1.18 4.29 -14.39
N THR A 186 -2.20 5.03 -13.98
CA THR A 186 -2.14 6.50 -13.84
C THR A 186 -1.89 6.99 -12.42
N LEU A 187 -2.11 6.13 -11.42
CA LEU A 187 -1.92 6.47 -10.00
C LEU A 187 -0.44 6.34 -9.63
N ALA A 188 0.14 7.41 -9.08
CA ALA A 188 1.57 7.49 -8.78
C ALA A 188 2.04 6.39 -7.82
N GLY A 189 1.26 6.08 -6.78
CA GLY A 189 1.54 5.00 -5.84
C GLY A 189 1.51 3.63 -6.50
N HIS A 190 0.56 3.38 -7.42
CA HIS A 190 0.53 2.13 -8.18
C HIS A 190 1.71 2.01 -9.15
N GLN A 191 2.04 3.11 -9.84
CA GLN A 191 3.23 3.16 -10.70
C GLN A 191 4.47 2.81 -9.88
N ASN A 192 4.64 3.45 -8.74
CA ASN A 192 5.79 3.25 -7.86
C ASN A 192 5.85 1.84 -7.25
N GLN A 193 4.73 1.28 -6.83
CA GLN A 193 4.66 -0.10 -6.30
C GLN A 193 5.02 -1.14 -7.36
N ILE A 194 4.52 -0.95 -8.58
CA ILE A 194 4.87 -1.79 -9.73
C ILE A 194 6.37 -1.66 -10.03
N LEU A 195 6.92 -0.45 -10.13
CA LEU A 195 8.34 -0.22 -10.40
C LEU A 195 9.25 -0.82 -9.32
N ALA A 196 8.90 -0.66 -8.03
CA ALA A 196 9.67 -1.22 -6.92
C ALA A 196 9.68 -2.77 -6.96
N SER A 197 8.55 -3.39 -7.32
CA SER A 197 8.47 -4.82 -7.52
C SER A 197 9.32 -5.29 -8.70
N VAL A 198 9.26 -4.60 -9.84
CA VAL A 198 10.06 -4.93 -11.02
C VAL A 198 11.57 -4.82 -10.74
N GLN A 199 12.00 -3.78 -10.02
CA GLN A 199 13.40 -3.64 -9.59
C GLN A 199 13.84 -4.79 -8.67
N SER A 200 12.95 -5.24 -7.77
CA SER A 200 13.24 -6.38 -6.89
C SER A 200 13.41 -7.68 -7.69
N ILE A 201 12.59 -7.89 -8.73
CA ILE A 201 12.73 -9.03 -9.66
C ILE A 201 14.06 -8.97 -10.40
N GLN A 202 14.44 -7.79 -10.91
CA GLN A 202 15.72 -7.59 -11.61
C GLN A 202 16.93 -7.84 -10.71
N LEU A 203 16.92 -7.34 -9.47
CA LEU A 203 18.00 -7.57 -8.50
C LEU A 203 18.10 -9.04 -8.08
N GLY A 204 16.98 -9.75 -7.99
CA GLY A 204 16.93 -11.19 -7.73
C GLY A 204 17.48 -12.05 -8.86
N GLN A 205 17.37 -11.61 -10.12
CA GLN A 205 17.96 -12.32 -11.27
C GLN A 205 19.49 -12.25 -11.32
N VAL A 206 20.12 -11.30 -10.61
CA VAL A 206 21.59 -11.12 -10.61
C VAL A 206 22.31 -12.13 -9.70
N GLN A 207 21.61 -12.89 -8.85
CA GLN A 207 22.20 -13.86 -7.92
C GLN A 207 22.00 -15.34 -8.31
N SER A 208 22.01 -15.67 -9.60
CA SER A 208 22.16 -17.08 -10.02
C SER A 208 23.65 -17.44 -10.10
N PRO A 209 24.21 -18.31 -9.24
CA PRO A 209 25.60 -18.74 -9.38
C PRO A 209 25.74 -19.51 -10.69
N THR A 210 26.67 -19.07 -11.54
CA THR A 210 27.08 -19.82 -12.71
C THR A 210 27.66 -21.15 -12.25
N THR A 211 26.91 -22.24 -12.43
CA THR A 211 27.43 -23.60 -12.32
C THR A 211 28.45 -23.77 -13.45
N LEU A 212 29.73 -23.59 -13.12
CA LEU A 212 30.82 -24.05 -13.98
C LEU A 212 31.16 -25.48 -13.59
N ALA A 213 31.27 -26.28 -14.65
CA ALA A 213 31.47 -27.73 -14.74
C ALA A 213 32.54 -28.33 -13.83
#